data_AF-A0A561U7T8-F1
#
_entry.id   AF-A0A561U7T8-F1
#
_cell.length_a   1.000
_cell.length_b   1.000
_cell.length_c   1.000
_cell.angle_alpha   90.00
_cell.angle_beta   90.00
_cell.angle_gamma   90.00
#
_symmetry.space_group_name_H-M   'P 1'
#
loop_
_entity.id
_entity.type
_entity.pdbx_description
1 polymer ?
#
loop_
_entity_poly.entity_id
_entity_poly.type
_entity_poly.pdbx_seq_one_letter_code
_entity_poly.pdbx_strand_id
1 'polypeptide(L)'
;MTSMIPEAPEMPQPCDEWEDLHRAACAAGRWAAGDLMKRCSAWQLSREGQASVHIEPADSPVAAWLVQNRHATLTDAGTGVRQDFVLGSRHAEPRPPVAGEPASVLVSHAYAAAYCTVLAEEAGVTTTVHITTSHQ
;
A
#
# COMPACT_ATOMS: atom_id res chain seq x y z
N MET A 1 2.14 -25.25 -47.31
CA MET A 1 1.48 -24.06 -46.76
C MET A 1 1.63 -24.13 -45.25
N THR A 2 2.61 -23.43 -44.71
CA THR A 2 2.93 -23.44 -43.27
C THR A 2 2.10 -22.35 -42.61
N SER A 3 1.22 -22.73 -41.67
CA SER A 3 0.42 -21.79 -40.88
C SER A 3 1.34 -20.85 -40.11
N MET A 4 1.19 -19.55 -40.37
CA MET A 4 1.67 -18.50 -39.46
C MET A 4 0.75 -18.50 -38.24
N ILE A 5 1.24 -19.03 -37.12
CA ILE A 5 0.65 -18.79 -35.82
C ILE A 5 0.87 -17.30 -35.53
N PRO A 6 -0.17 -16.50 -35.27
CA PRO A 6 0.04 -15.11 -34.87
C PRO A 6 0.83 -15.09 -33.57
N GLU A 7 1.97 -14.40 -33.61
CA GLU A 7 2.82 -14.11 -32.48
C GLU A 7 1.94 -13.51 -31.37
N ALA A 8 1.86 -14.21 -30.23
CA ALA A 8 1.22 -13.63 -29.06
C ALA A 8 1.93 -12.30 -28.77
N PRO A 9 1.21 -11.20 -28.47
CA PRO A 9 1.87 -9.95 -28.12
C PRO A 9 2.86 -10.24 -26.98
N GLU A 10 4.13 -9.94 -27.21
CA GLU A 10 5.14 -9.95 -26.15
C GLU A 10 4.60 -9.09 -25.03
N MET A 11 4.17 -9.72 -23.93
CA MET A 11 3.84 -8.97 -22.74
C MET A 11 5.12 -8.27 -22.31
N PRO A 12 5.12 -6.94 -22.08
CA PRO A 12 6.28 -6.24 -21.55
C PRO A 12 6.72 -6.97 -20.28
N GLN A 13 8.02 -7.35 -20.20
CA GLN A 13 8.56 -8.14 -19.10
C GLN A 13 8.18 -7.51 -17.75
N PRO A 14 7.33 -8.15 -16.91
CA PRO A 14 6.86 -7.55 -15.69
C PRO A 14 7.46 -8.30 -14.50
N CYS A 15 8.43 -7.72 -13.79
CA CYS A 15 8.70 -8.18 -12.42
C CYS A 15 9.47 -7.19 -11.57
N ASP A 16 10.68 -6.79 -11.97
CA ASP A 16 11.63 -6.19 -11.02
C ASP A 16 11.29 -4.73 -10.69
N GLU A 17 10.89 -3.93 -11.68
CA GLU A 17 10.63 -2.49 -11.48
C GLU A 17 9.45 -2.24 -10.52
N TRP A 18 8.36 -2.98 -10.66
CA TRP A 18 7.19 -2.85 -9.77
C TRP A 18 7.46 -3.41 -8.39
N GLU A 19 8.25 -4.49 -8.30
CA GLU A 19 8.68 -5.03 -7.01
C GLU A 19 9.61 -4.05 -6.29
N ASP A 20 10.58 -3.47 -6.98
CA ASP A 20 11.51 -2.49 -6.43
C ASP A 20 10.80 -1.19 -6.05
N LEU A 21 9.85 -0.73 -6.86
CA LEU A 21 8.98 0.39 -6.52
C LEU A 21 8.15 0.10 -5.25
N HIS A 22 7.53 -1.07 -5.16
CA HIS A 22 6.80 -1.47 -3.96
C HIS A 22 7.73 -1.50 -2.74
N ARG A 23 8.93 -2.09 -2.87
CA ARG A 23 9.93 -2.13 -1.80
C ARG A 23 10.36 -0.73 -1.36
N ALA A 24 10.57 0.19 -2.30
CA ALA A 24 10.91 1.57 -2.03
C ALA A 24 9.77 2.30 -1.29
N ALA A 25 8.53 2.17 -1.77
CA ALA A 25 7.35 2.74 -1.12
C ALA A 25 7.18 2.19 0.30
N CYS A 26 7.37 0.88 0.49
CA CYS A 26 7.38 0.26 1.82
C CYS A 26 8.49 0.78 2.72
N ALA A 27 9.70 0.98 2.19
CA ALA A 27 10.82 1.53 2.94
C ALA A 27 10.54 2.97 3.39
N ALA A 28 9.96 3.80 2.52
CA ALA A 28 9.52 5.15 2.86
C ALA A 28 8.44 5.13 3.95
N GLY A 29 7.44 4.27 3.82
CA GLY A 29 6.41 4.05 4.84
C GLY A 29 6.99 3.67 6.20
N ARG A 30 7.90 2.68 6.23
CA ARG A 30 8.58 2.25 7.46
C ARG A 30 9.39 3.37 8.09
N TRP A 31 10.10 4.15 7.28
CA TRP A 31 10.91 5.26 7.77
C TRP A 31 10.03 6.35 8.40
N ALA A 32 8.95 6.75 7.73
CA ALA A 32 8.01 7.77 8.23
C ALA A 32 7.31 7.33 9.52
N ALA A 33 6.80 6.10 9.56
CA ALA A 33 6.22 5.50 10.76
C ALA A 33 7.25 5.41 11.91
N GLY A 34 8.47 4.98 11.60
CA GLY A 34 9.59 4.90 12.53
C GLY A 34 9.99 6.24 13.14
N ASP A 35 10.07 7.29 12.32
CA ASP A 35 10.39 8.64 12.77
C ASP A 35 9.27 9.23 13.65
N LEU A 36 8.00 9.04 13.26
CA LEU A 36 6.86 9.46 14.06
C LEU A 36 6.86 8.81 15.46
N MET A 37 7.07 7.49 15.53
CA MET A 37 7.11 6.75 16.80
C MET A 37 8.22 7.23 17.75
N LYS A 38 9.34 7.75 17.22
CA LYS A 38 10.43 8.30 18.04
C LYS A 38 10.09 9.67 18.64
N ARG A 39 9.23 10.44 17.97
CA ARG A 39 8.90 11.83 18.33
C ARG A 39 7.63 11.95 19.17
N CYS A 40 6.72 11.00 19.05
CA CYS A 40 5.43 11.02 19.74
C CYS A 40 5.42 10.20 21.03
N SER A 41 4.63 10.64 22.00
CA SER A 41 4.39 9.88 23.23
C SER A 41 3.40 8.74 23.00
N ALA A 42 3.41 7.74 23.89
CA ALA A 42 2.48 6.61 23.84
C ALA A 42 1.01 7.06 23.85
N TRP A 43 0.68 8.15 24.56
CA TRP A 43 -0.66 8.72 24.59
C TRP A 43 -1.08 9.30 23.24
N GLN A 44 -0.16 9.96 22.52
CA GLN A 44 -0.46 10.47 21.17
C GLN A 44 -0.70 9.31 20.20
N LEU A 45 0.02 8.20 20.37
CA LEU A 45 -0.08 7.02 19.52
C LEU A 45 -1.19 6.05 19.93
N SER A 46 -1.90 6.29 21.03
CA SER A 46 -2.89 5.33 21.57
C SER A 46 -4.20 5.30 20.81
N ARG A 47 -4.44 6.24 19.89
CA ARG A 47 -5.68 6.28 19.11
C ARG A 47 -5.71 5.11 18.13
N GLU A 48 -6.71 4.27 18.28
CA GLU A 48 -6.85 3.05 17.50
C GLU A 48 -7.51 3.23 16.14
N GLY A 49 -7.05 2.43 15.18
CA GLY A 49 -7.64 2.30 13.86
C GLY A 49 -6.60 1.99 12.78
N GLN A 50 -7.04 2.14 11.53
CA GLN A 50 -6.31 1.67 10.35
C GLN A 50 -6.26 2.75 9.27
N ALA A 51 -5.28 2.62 8.38
CA ALA A 51 -5.23 3.38 7.15
C ALA A 51 -5.30 2.43 5.96
N SER A 52 -5.98 2.84 4.89
CA SER A 52 -5.96 2.15 3.62
C SER A 52 -5.59 3.12 2.51
N VAL A 53 -5.01 2.58 1.45
CA VAL A 53 -4.62 3.32 0.26
C VAL A 53 -5.44 2.81 -0.90
N HIS A 54 -6.13 3.74 -1.57
CA HIS A 54 -6.82 3.49 -2.82
C HIS A 54 -5.93 3.97 -3.96
N ILE A 55 -5.75 3.12 -4.97
CA ILE A 55 -4.88 3.36 -6.12
C ILE A 55 -5.74 3.25 -7.38
N GLU A 56 -5.75 4.31 -8.18
CA GLU A 56 -6.51 4.41 -9.42
C GLU A 56 -5.62 4.85 -10.59
N PRO A 57 -5.91 4.38 -11.82
CA PRO A 57 -7.01 3.48 -12.18
C PRO A 57 -6.66 1.98 -11.99
N ALA A 58 -7.70 1.13 -11.87
CA ALA A 58 -7.56 -0.33 -11.69
C ALA A 58 -6.82 -1.05 -12.84
N ASP A 59 -6.84 -0.49 -14.05
CA ASP A 59 -6.18 -1.02 -15.24
C ASP A 59 -4.71 -0.56 -15.37
N SER A 60 -4.21 0.24 -14.43
CA SER A 60 -2.80 0.61 -14.42
C SER A 60 -1.90 -0.62 -14.19
N PRO A 61 -0.69 -0.67 -14.79
CA PRO A 61 0.23 -1.79 -14.63
C PRO A 61 0.58 -2.09 -13.17
N VAL A 62 0.77 -1.05 -12.36
CA VAL A 62 1.06 -1.19 -10.92
C VAL A 62 -0.13 -1.74 -10.15
N ALA A 63 -1.37 -1.32 -10.46
CA ALA A 63 -2.57 -1.85 -9.80
C ALA A 63 -2.79 -3.33 -10.12
N ALA A 64 -2.63 -3.71 -11.40
CA ALA A 64 -2.70 -5.10 -11.83
C ALA A 64 -1.62 -5.96 -11.14
N TRP A 65 -0.38 -5.46 -11.08
CA TRP A 65 0.73 -6.14 -10.41
C TRP A 65 0.47 -6.30 -8.90
N LEU A 66 -0.01 -5.26 -8.22
CA LEU A 66 -0.33 -5.32 -6.78
C LEU A 66 -1.41 -6.37 -6.48
N VAL A 67 -2.43 -6.50 -7.32
CA VAL A 67 -3.47 -7.54 -7.17
C VAL A 67 -2.92 -8.93 -7.45
N GLN A 68 -2.17 -9.09 -8.55
CA GLN A 68 -1.58 -10.37 -8.94
C GLN A 68 -0.64 -10.92 -7.85
N ASN A 69 0.11 -10.03 -7.18
CA ASN A 69 1.03 -10.37 -6.10
C ASN A 69 0.39 -10.31 -4.71
N ARG A 70 -0.94 -10.14 -4.62
CA ARG A 70 -1.72 -10.13 -3.37
C ARG A 70 -1.30 -9.04 -2.37
N HIS A 71 -0.78 -7.93 -2.88
CA HIS A 71 -0.48 -6.74 -2.09
C HIS A 71 -1.70 -5.81 -1.96
N ALA A 72 -2.65 -5.90 -2.88
CA ALA A 72 -3.90 -5.13 -2.87
C ALA A 72 -5.10 -5.99 -3.33
N THR A 73 -6.30 -5.51 -3.05
CA THR A 73 -7.56 -6.09 -3.56
C THR A 73 -8.28 -5.10 -4.44
N LEU A 74 -9.02 -5.55 -5.46
CA LEU A 74 -9.90 -4.66 -6.22
C LEU A 74 -10.92 -3.99 -5.30
N THR A 75 -11.21 -2.71 -5.54
CA THR A 75 -12.30 -2.02 -4.85
C THR A 75 -13.65 -2.54 -5.33
N ASP A 76 -14.68 -2.45 -4.49
CA ASP A 76 -16.04 -2.90 -4.86
C ASP A 76 -16.60 -2.13 -6.07
N ALA A 77 -16.16 -0.89 -6.26
CA ALA A 77 -16.51 -0.07 -7.42
C ALA A 77 -15.80 -0.50 -8.71
N GLY A 78 -14.75 -1.33 -8.62
CA GLY A 78 -13.92 -1.76 -9.74
C GLY A 78 -13.07 -0.66 -10.38
N THR A 79 -13.03 0.54 -9.80
CA THR A 79 -12.31 1.71 -10.34
C THR A 79 -10.84 1.73 -9.95
N GLY A 80 -10.46 1.00 -8.89
CA GLY A 80 -9.11 0.96 -8.36
C GLY A 80 -8.82 -0.29 -7.56
N VAL A 81 -7.68 -0.25 -6.86
CA VAL A 81 -7.27 -1.28 -5.90
C VAL A 81 -7.07 -0.66 -4.53
N ARG A 82 -7.30 -1.44 -3.47
CA ARG A 82 -7.14 -1.05 -2.07
C ARG A 82 -6.04 -1.88 -1.42
N GLN A 83 -5.14 -1.21 -0.70
CA GLN A 83 -4.17 -1.83 0.17
C GLN A 83 -4.38 -1.34 1.60
N ASP A 84 -4.55 -2.28 2.53
CA ASP A 84 -4.84 -1.98 3.93
C ASP A 84 -3.55 -2.03 4.77
N PHE A 85 -3.34 -1.01 5.60
CA PHE A 85 -2.19 -0.85 6.49
C PHE A 85 -2.65 -0.81 7.95
N VAL A 86 -2.26 -1.82 8.70
CA VAL A 86 -2.47 -1.91 10.15
C VAL A 86 -1.11 -1.95 10.83
N LEU A 87 -0.73 -0.83 11.45
CA LEU A 87 0.55 -0.69 12.15
C LEU A 87 0.34 -0.37 13.62
N GLY A 88 1.06 -1.08 14.49
CA GLY A 88 1.06 -0.86 15.93
C GLY A 88 1.87 0.38 16.35
N SER A 89 1.64 0.88 17.56
CA SER A 89 2.39 2.01 18.15
C SER A 89 3.90 1.74 18.39
N ARG A 90 4.37 0.51 18.14
CA ARG A 90 5.76 0.06 18.33
C ARG A 90 6.36 -0.61 17.09
N HIS A 91 5.58 -0.77 16.02
CA HIS A 91 5.97 -1.54 14.85
C HIS A 91 5.77 -0.72 13.58
N ALA A 92 6.85 -0.50 12.85
CA ALA A 92 6.84 0.24 11.58
C ALA A 92 6.50 -0.66 10.38
N GLU A 93 6.46 -1.97 10.55
CA GLU A 93 6.14 -2.93 9.51
C GLU A 93 4.63 -3.20 9.48
N PRO A 94 3.98 -3.18 8.29
CA PRO A 94 2.64 -3.70 8.15
C PRO A 94 2.65 -5.18 8.53
N ARG A 95 1.85 -5.54 9.53
CA ARG A 95 1.66 -6.92 9.94
C ARG A 95 0.18 -7.26 9.81
N PRO A 96 -0.16 -8.54 9.53
CA PRO A 96 -1.52 -9.00 9.74
C PRO A 96 -1.95 -8.60 11.16
N PRO A 97 -3.14 -8.04 11.36
CA PRO A 97 -3.60 -7.63 12.68
C PRO A 97 -3.50 -8.80 13.66
N VAL A 98 -2.62 -8.69 14.65
CA VAL A 98 -2.57 -9.64 15.77
C VAL A 98 -3.60 -9.20 16.78
N ALA A 99 -4.55 -10.07 17.11
CA ALA A 99 -5.57 -9.79 18.12
C ALA A 99 -4.90 -9.36 19.44
N GLY A 100 -5.16 -8.12 19.88
CA GLY A 100 -4.65 -7.57 21.13
C GLY A 100 -3.46 -6.61 21.02
N GLU A 101 -2.90 -6.37 19.82
CA GLU A 101 -1.95 -5.26 19.62
C GLU A 101 -2.68 -3.99 19.17
N PRO A 102 -2.55 -2.86 19.91
CA PRO A 102 -3.23 -1.62 19.55
C PRO A 102 -2.60 -1.04 18.27
N ALA A 103 -3.33 -1.14 17.16
CA ALA A 103 -3.02 -0.46 15.91
C ALA A 103 -3.15 1.05 16.10
N SER A 104 -2.13 1.83 15.78
CA SER A 104 -2.17 3.28 15.89
C SER A 104 -2.59 3.91 14.57
N VAL A 105 -3.66 4.73 14.59
CA VAL A 105 -4.10 5.49 13.41
C VAL A 105 -3.00 6.40 12.89
N LEU A 106 -2.27 7.08 13.77
CA LEU A 106 -1.25 8.03 13.35
C LEU A 106 -0.07 7.32 12.68
N VAL A 107 0.35 6.17 13.20
CA VAL A 107 1.43 5.36 12.61
C VAL A 107 0.99 4.78 11.27
N SER A 108 -0.23 4.23 11.20
CA SER A 108 -0.79 3.67 9.97
C SER A 108 -0.94 4.73 8.89
N HIS A 109 -1.41 5.93 9.25
CA HIS A 109 -1.54 7.06 8.33
C HIS A 109 -0.18 7.57 7.85
N ALA A 110 0.81 7.73 8.74
CA ALA A 110 2.15 8.17 8.34
C ALA A 110 2.82 7.18 7.38
N TYR A 111 2.64 5.89 7.62
CA TYR A 111 3.07 4.85 6.69
C TYR A 111 2.37 5.00 5.33
N ALA A 112 1.04 5.03 5.33
CA ALA A 112 0.22 5.09 4.13
C ALA A 112 0.52 6.34 3.28
N ALA A 113 0.68 7.50 3.93
CA ALA A 113 1.00 8.75 3.24
C ALA A 113 2.37 8.69 2.52
N ALA A 114 3.42 8.23 3.20
CA ALA A 114 4.74 8.11 2.59
C ALA A 114 4.79 7.02 1.51
N TYR A 115 4.08 5.92 1.71
CA TYR A 115 3.89 4.87 0.71
C TYR A 115 3.23 5.42 -0.57
N CYS A 116 2.13 6.17 -0.41
CA CYS A 116 1.41 6.83 -1.51
C CYS A 116 2.28 7.79 -2.29
N THR A 117 3.07 8.64 -1.61
CA THR A 117 3.92 9.63 -2.27
C THR A 117 4.86 8.96 -3.28
N VAL A 118 5.57 7.90 -2.87
CA VAL A 118 6.48 7.17 -3.75
C VAL A 118 5.72 6.51 -4.91
N LEU A 119 4.58 5.87 -4.65
CA LEU A 119 3.81 5.21 -5.70
C LEU A 119 3.21 6.20 -6.71
N ALA A 120 2.64 7.31 -6.25
CA ALA A 120 2.01 8.30 -7.11
C ALA A 120 3.05 9.00 -8.00
N GLU A 121 4.21 9.34 -7.43
CA GLU A 121 5.30 10.01 -8.16
C GLU A 121 5.90 9.12 -9.26
N GLU A 122 6.11 7.83 -8.97
CA GLU A 122 6.87 6.95 -9.87
C GLU A 122 5.99 6.10 -10.80
N ALA A 123 4.76 5.75 -10.41
CA ALA A 123 3.88 4.90 -11.22
C ALA A 123 2.82 5.67 -12.03
N GLY A 124 2.76 7.00 -11.91
CA GLY A 124 1.77 7.82 -12.63
C GLY A 124 0.31 7.50 -12.27
N VAL A 125 0.07 7.00 -11.06
CA VAL A 125 -1.24 6.66 -10.53
C VAL A 125 -1.77 7.71 -9.56
N THR A 126 -3.08 7.77 -9.40
CA THR A 126 -3.71 8.55 -8.35
C THR A 126 -3.82 7.70 -7.09
N THR A 127 -3.32 8.22 -5.96
CA THR A 127 -3.43 7.54 -4.67
C THR A 127 -4.22 8.38 -3.67
N THR A 128 -5.15 7.76 -2.95
CA THR A 128 -5.91 8.41 -1.87
C THR A 128 -5.76 7.61 -0.58
N VAL A 129 -5.50 8.28 0.54
CA VAL A 129 -5.44 7.65 1.87
C VAL A 129 -6.80 7.77 2.55
N HIS A 130 -7.33 6.65 3.02
CA HIS A 130 -8.54 6.59 3.84
C HIS A 130 -8.17 6.13 5.25
N ILE A 131 -8.79 6.75 6.26
CA ILE A 131 -8.60 6.40 7.67
C ILE A 131 -9.91 5.84 8.21
N THR A 132 -9.84 4.70 8.88
CA THR A 132 -10.95 4.18 9.68
C THR A 132 -10.53 4.17 11.13
N THR A 133 -11.18 4.98 11.95
CA THR A 133 -10.99 4.97 13.41
C THR A 133 -11.93 3.96 14.04
N SER A 134 -11.43 3.18 14.98
CA SER A 134 -12.30 2.38 15.86
C SER A 134 -12.99 3.35 16.82
N HIS A 135 -14.30 3.56 16.68
CA HIS A 135 -15.07 4.24 17.72
C HIS A 135 -15.14 3.28 18.92
N GLN A 136 -14.55 3.70 20.05
CA GLN A 136 -14.83 3.11 21.36
C GLN A 136 -16.16 3.65 21.89
#